data_AF-A0A7V3ST25-F1
#
_entry.id   AF-A0A7V3ST25-F1
#
_cell.length_a   1.000
_cell.length_b   1.000
_cell.length_c   1.000
_cell.angle_alpha   90.00
_cell.angle_beta   90.00
_cell.angle_gamma   90.00
#
_symmetry.space_group_name_H-M   'P 1'
#
loop_
_entity.id
_entity.type
_entity.pdbx_description
1 polymer ?
#
loop_
_entity_poly.entity_id
_entity_poly.type
_entity_poly.pdbx_seq_one_letter_code
_entity_poly.pdbx_strand_id
1 'polypeptide(L)'
;MLRIQTLLLTGVMISFISSSIIMLIMTITKTEELHSLIFWITGTLQETNWTIVKVVFTLSIFGLITSYFFCHDLNALLLGEEGARSLGINVERSKKLLFIIASVLTGISVSFCGIIGFVGLIVPHILRNVIGVDHRILLMSSFLTGALFLVICDTLSRTIISPLELPVGVITGIIGGVFFISLAARKDLVGY
;
A
#
# COMPACT_ATOMS: atom_id res chain seq x y z
N MET A 1 9.22 0.87 23.55
CA MET A 1 10.23 1.35 22.60
C MET A 1 10.24 0.40 21.42
N LEU A 2 9.35 0.62 20.46
CA LEU A 2 9.39 -0.06 19.16
C LEU A 2 10.69 0.36 18.45
N ARG A 3 11.77 -0.41 18.60
CA ARG A 3 12.98 -0.18 17.82
C ARG A 3 12.68 -0.49 16.36
N ILE A 4 12.76 0.52 15.51
CA ILE A 4 12.46 0.43 14.08
C ILE A 4 13.22 -0.73 13.43
N GLN A 5 14.49 -0.90 13.78
CA GLN A 5 15.34 -1.99 13.28
C GLN A 5 14.75 -3.37 13.60
N THR A 6 14.30 -3.60 14.84
CA THR A 6 13.67 -4.86 15.25
C THR A 6 12.35 -5.07 14.51
N LEU A 7 11.52 -4.03 14.38
CA LEU A 7 10.25 -4.10 13.67
C LEU A 7 10.45 -4.48 12.19
N LEU A 8 11.41 -3.83 11.51
CA LEU A 8 11.75 -4.13 10.12
C LEU A 8 12.27 -5.56 9.96
N LEU A 9 13.23 -5.97 10.81
CA LEU A 9 13.79 -7.32 10.73
C LEU A 9 12.73 -8.38 10.98
N THR A 10 11.90 -8.22 12.02
CA THR A 10 10.79 -9.15 12.31
C THR A 10 9.79 -9.20 11.16
N GLY A 11 9.42 -8.06 10.57
CA GLY A 11 8.52 -8.01 9.42
C GLY A 11 9.06 -8.76 8.20
N VAL A 12 10.36 -8.61 7.90
CA VAL A 12 11.03 -9.34 6.82
C VAL A 12 11.04 -10.85 7.09
N MET A 13 11.34 -11.28 8.32
CA MET A 13 11.31 -12.70 8.69
C MET A 13 9.91 -13.32 8.54
N ILE A 14 8.87 -12.62 9.00
CA ILE A 14 7.47 -13.07 8.84
C ILE A 14 7.10 -13.17 7.35
N SER A 15 7.56 -12.22 6.53
CA SER A 15 7.32 -12.22 5.08
C SER A 15 7.97 -13.42 4.40
N PHE A 16 9.20 -13.78 4.77
CA PHE A 16 9.86 -14.99 4.28
C PHE A 16 9.12 -16.27 4.68
N ILE A 17 8.72 -16.39 5.95
CA ILE A 17 7.96 -17.55 6.42
C ILE A 17 6.64 -17.69 5.64
N SER A 18 5.90 -16.59 5.49
CA SER A 18 4.64 -16.57 4.76
C SER A 18 4.83 -16.94 3.29
N SER A 19 5.89 -16.43 2.65
CA SER A 19 6.23 -16.75 1.25
C SER A 19 6.57 -18.23 1.06
N SER A 20 7.33 -18.81 1.99
CA SER A 20 7.64 -20.25 1.99
C SER A 20 6.39 -21.11 2.16
N ILE A 21 5.44 -20.68 3.00
CA ILE A 21 4.14 -21.37 3.16
C ILE A 21 3.34 -21.30 1.87
N ILE A 22 3.25 -20.13 1.22
CA ILE A 22 2.58 -19.99 -0.08
C ILE A 22 3.22 -20.92 -1.12
N MET A 23 4.55 -20.98 -1.18
CA MET A 23 5.28 -21.83 -2.12
C MET A 23 5.07 -23.32 -1.84
N LEU A 24 4.99 -23.72 -0.57
CA LEU A 24 4.65 -25.09 -0.18
C LEU A 24 3.24 -25.46 -0.66
N ILE A 25 2.25 -24.59 -0.42
CA ILE A 25 0.86 -24.78 -0.89
C ILE A 25 0.82 -24.91 -2.41
N MET A 26 1.52 -24.04 -3.14
CA MET A 26 1.61 -24.15 -4.60
C MET A 26 2.19 -25.49 -5.05
N THR A 27 3.26 -25.96 -4.40
CA THR A 27 3.93 -27.20 -4.78
C THR A 27 3.04 -28.43 -4.66
N ILE A 28 2.12 -28.45 -3.69
CA ILE A 28 1.18 -29.56 -3.47
C ILE A 28 -0.17 -29.37 -4.21
N THR A 29 -0.42 -28.20 -4.81
CA THR A 29 -1.68 -27.88 -5.49
C THR A 29 -1.70 -28.49 -6.91
N LYS A 30 -2.88 -28.96 -7.34
CA LYS A 30 -3.06 -29.49 -8.69
C LYS A 30 -2.88 -28.41 -9.75
N THR A 31 -2.37 -28.78 -10.92
CA THR A 31 -2.09 -27.85 -12.04
C THR A 31 -3.30 -27.00 -12.44
N GLU A 32 -4.51 -27.55 -12.35
CA GLU A 32 -5.76 -26.87 -12.70
C GLU A 32 -6.09 -25.67 -11.79
N GLU A 33 -5.71 -25.74 -10.51
CA GLU A 33 -5.99 -24.71 -9.51
C GLU A 33 -4.86 -23.68 -9.37
N LEU A 34 -3.66 -24.00 -9.88
CA LEU A 34 -2.49 -23.11 -9.81
C LEU A 34 -2.73 -21.76 -10.49
N HIS A 35 -3.45 -21.74 -11.62
CA HIS A 35 -3.72 -20.51 -12.34
C HIS A 35 -4.52 -19.52 -11.48
N SER A 36 -5.54 -20.01 -10.77
CA SER A 36 -6.36 -19.20 -9.87
C SER A 36 -5.56 -18.65 -8.69
N LEU A 37 -4.65 -19.46 -8.11
CA LEU A 37 -3.75 -19.01 -7.04
C LEU A 37 -2.80 -17.91 -7.52
N ILE A 38 -2.20 -18.08 -8.70
CA ILE A 38 -1.31 -17.08 -9.30
C ILE A 38 -2.08 -15.79 -9.57
N PHE A 39 -3.30 -15.87 -10.10
CA PHE A 39 -4.15 -14.71 -10.34
C PHE A 39 -4.49 -13.95 -9.04
N TRP A 40 -4.80 -14.67 -7.97
CA TRP A 40 -5.08 -14.04 -6.67
C TRP A 40 -3.83 -13.35 -6.10
N ILE A 41 -2.66 -14.01 -6.16
CA ILE A 41 -1.39 -13.45 -5.66
C ILE A 41 -0.95 -12.24 -6.47
N THR A 42 -1.18 -12.23 -7.78
CA THR A 42 -0.79 -11.12 -8.66
C THR A 42 -1.75 -9.92 -8.61
N GLY A 43 -2.88 -10.05 -7.92
CA GLY A 43 -3.82 -8.98 -7.62
C GLY A 43 -4.77 -8.64 -8.77
N THR A 44 -6.08 -8.67 -8.49
CA THR A 44 -7.15 -8.45 -9.47
C THR A 44 -8.34 -7.70 -8.84
N LEU A 45 -9.07 -6.93 -9.66
CA LEU A 45 -10.30 -6.21 -9.28
C LEU A 45 -11.54 -6.80 -9.97
N GLN A 46 -11.54 -8.11 -10.23
CA GLN A 46 -12.64 -8.82 -10.91
C GLN A 46 -13.80 -9.23 -9.97
N GLU A 47 -13.80 -8.81 -8.70
CA GLU A 47 -14.87 -9.15 -7.74
C GLU A 47 -16.22 -8.58 -8.21
N THR A 48 -17.23 -9.45 -8.32
CA THR A 48 -18.56 -9.09 -8.87
C THR A 48 -19.60 -8.85 -7.78
N ASN A 49 -19.30 -9.20 -6.53
CA ASN A 49 -20.24 -9.07 -5.43
C ASN A 49 -20.33 -7.63 -4.89
N TRP A 50 -21.40 -6.92 -5.27
CA TRP A 50 -21.68 -5.56 -4.81
C TRP A 50 -21.82 -5.40 -3.29
N THR A 51 -22.22 -6.44 -2.57
CA THR A 51 -22.28 -6.39 -1.10
C THR A 51 -20.87 -6.29 -0.53
N ILE A 52 -19.94 -7.10 -1.05
CA ILE A 52 -18.52 -7.05 -0.66
C ILE A 52 -17.93 -5.67 -0.97
N VAL A 53 -18.19 -5.15 -2.19
CA VAL A 53 -17.72 -3.81 -2.60
C VAL A 53 -18.20 -2.72 -1.62
N LYS A 54 -19.47 -2.75 -1.21
CA LYS A 54 -20.01 -1.79 -0.22
C LYS A 54 -19.34 -1.91 1.15
N VAL A 55 -19.07 -3.13 1.60
CA VAL A 55 -18.36 -3.38 2.87
C VAL A 55 -16.95 -2.81 2.80
N VAL A 56 -16.19 -3.12 1.76
CA VAL A 56 -14.82 -2.61 1.57
C VAL A 56 -14.82 -1.09 1.50
N PHE A 57 -15.71 -0.50 0.70
CA PHE A 57 -15.84 0.96 0.61
C PHE A 57 -16.11 1.60 1.98
N THR A 58 -17.05 1.06 2.74
CA THR A 58 -17.38 1.58 4.08
C THR A 58 -16.20 1.48 5.04
N LEU A 59 -15.48 0.35 5.03
CA LEU A 59 -14.29 0.15 5.85
C LEU A 59 -13.13 1.05 5.43
N SER A 60 -12.94 1.28 4.12
CA SER A 60 -11.94 2.22 3.60
C SER A 60 -12.23 3.66 4.03
N ILE A 61 -13.49 4.10 3.98
CA ILE A 61 -13.89 5.44 4.45
C ILE A 61 -13.70 5.56 5.96
N PHE A 62 -14.08 4.54 6.73
CA PHE A 62 -13.81 4.52 8.17
C PHE A 62 -12.32 4.58 8.48
N GLY A 63 -11.50 3.84 7.74
CA GLY A 63 -10.04 3.90 7.79
C GLY A 63 -9.47 5.28 7.50
N LEU A 64 -9.99 5.95 6.48
CA LEU A 64 -9.61 7.30 6.11
C LEU A 64 -9.92 8.29 7.24
N ILE A 65 -11.14 8.25 7.77
CA ILE A 65 -11.59 9.13 8.85
C ILE A 65 -10.76 8.90 10.12
N THR A 66 -10.58 7.64 10.52
CA THR A 66 -9.77 7.30 11.71
C THR A 66 -8.32 7.74 11.55
N SER A 67 -7.72 7.54 10.38
CA SER A 67 -6.36 8.02 10.09
C SER A 67 -6.27 9.54 10.06
N TYR A 68 -7.33 10.23 9.62
CA TYR A 68 -7.36 11.69 9.56
C TYR A 68 -7.19 12.34 10.94
N PHE A 69 -7.72 11.75 12.01
CA PHE A 69 -7.53 12.24 13.38
C PHE A 69 -6.05 12.24 13.83
N PHE A 70 -5.21 11.42 13.23
CA PHE A 70 -3.77 11.38 13.51
C PHE A 70 -2.95 12.32 12.62
N CYS A 71 -3.56 13.14 11.75
CA CYS A 71 -2.80 14.03 10.87
C CYS A 71 -1.95 15.04 11.64
N HIS A 72 -2.42 15.53 12.80
CA HIS A 72 -1.64 16.44 13.64
C HIS A 72 -0.42 15.73 14.22
N ASP A 73 -0.61 14.51 14.74
CA ASP A 73 0.47 13.69 15.28
C ASP A 73 1.52 13.36 14.21
N LEU A 74 1.06 12.98 13.01
CA LEU A 74 1.92 12.72 11.84
C LEU A 74 2.72 13.96 11.42
N ASN A 75 2.11 15.15 11.45
CA ASN A 75 2.80 16.39 11.14
C ASN A 75 3.84 16.75 12.19
N ALA A 76 3.54 16.58 13.47
CA ALA A 76 4.51 16.84 14.53
C ALA A 76 5.69 15.86 14.50
N LEU A 77 5.46 14.61 14.10
CA LEU A 77 6.51 13.63 13.90
C LEU A 77 7.52 14.01 12.80
N LEU A 78 7.17 14.94 11.88
CA LEU A 78 8.13 15.50 10.91
C LEU A 78 9.23 16.32 11.58
N LEU A 79 8.99 16.87 12.79
CA LEU A 79 10.00 17.58 13.59
C LEU A 79 10.94 16.61 14.34
N GLY A 80 10.75 15.30 14.17
CA GLY A 80 11.43 14.25 14.94
C GLY A 80 10.67 13.87 16.21
N GLU A 81 11.10 12.77 16.84
CA GLU A 81 10.41 12.24 18.03
C GLU A 81 10.49 13.20 19.23
N GLU A 82 11.63 13.88 19.42
CA GLU A 82 11.80 14.82 20.52
C GLU A 82 10.92 16.05 20.34
N GLY A 83 10.91 16.65 19.14
CA GLY A 83 10.04 17.79 18.82
C GLY A 83 8.55 17.46 18.99
N ALA A 84 8.11 16.28 18.55
CA ALA A 84 6.73 15.85 18.75
C ALA A 84 6.38 15.64 20.24
N ARG A 85 7.29 15.09 21.05
CA ARG A 85 7.08 14.94 22.50
C ARG A 85 6.98 16.30 23.20
N SER A 86 7.78 17.28 22.79
CA SER A 86 7.71 18.65 23.33
C SER A 86 6.38 19.35 23.03
N LEU A 87 5.68 18.95 21.95
CA LEU A 87 4.33 19.40 21.62
C LEU A 87 3.22 18.63 22.38
N GLY A 88 3.59 17.76 23.33
CA GLY A 88 2.65 16.99 24.15
C GLY A 88 2.11 15.73 23.50
N ILE A 89 2.64 15.34 22.33
CA ILE A 89 2.16 14.16 21.61
C ILE A 89 2.76 12.88 22.21
N ASN A 90 1.89 11.91 22.48
CA ASN A 90 2.33 10.57 22.87
C ASN A 90 2.80 9.80 21.63
N VAL A 91 4.07 10.02 21.27
CA VAL A 91 4.71 9.46 20.06
C VAL A 91 4.60 7.94 19.98
N GLU A 92 4.82 7.22 21.08
CA GLU A 92 4.77 5.75 21.08
C GLU A 92 3.35 5.22 20.85
N ARG A 93 2.36 5.82 21.52
CA ARG A 93 0.95 5.46 21.33
C ARG A 93 0.50 5.74 19.91
N SER A 94 0.86 6.89 19.36
CA SER A 94 0.49 7.31 18.00
C SER A 94 1.07 6.37 16.95
N LYS A 95 2.37 6.05 17.03
CA LYS A 95 3.03 5.07 16.16
C LYS A 95 2.35 3.70 16.21
N LYS A 96 2.03 3.20 17.41
CA LYS A 96 1.38 1.89 17.59
C LYS A 96 -0.02 1.86 16.98
N LEU A 97 -0.83 2.89 17.22
CA LEU A 97 -2.19 2.97 16.68
C LEU A 97 -2.19 3.11 15.16
N LEU A 98 -1.35 3.99 14.61
CA LEU A 98 -1.17 4.13 13.16
C LEU A 98 -0.72 2.82 12.51
N PHE A 99 0.21 2.09 13.13
CA PHE A 99 0.65 0.79 12.63
C PHE A 99 -0.50 -0.23 12.59
N ILE A 100 -1.33 -0.28 13.63
CA ILE A 100 -2.51 -1.17 13.68
C ILE A 100 -3.51 -0.79 12.60
N ILE A 101 -3.85 0.50 12.46
CA ILE A 101 -4.81 1.00 11.46
C ILE A 101 -4.31 0.66 10.05
N ALA A 102 -3.05 0.97 9.74
CA ALA A 102 -2.46 0.66 8.44
C ALA A 102 -2.45 -0.84 8.16
N SER A 103 -2.14 -1.67 9.16
CA SER A 103 -2.14 -3.14 9.03
C SER A 103 -3.53 -3.69 8.73
N VAL A 104 -4.56 -3.20 9.45
CA VAL A 104 -5.95 -3.61 9.24
C VAL A 104 -6.45 -3.20 7.85
N LEU A 105 -6.20 -1.95 7.43
CA LEU A 105 -6.61 -1.47 6.11
C LEU A 105 -5.90 -2.21 4.97
N THR A 106 -4.62 -2.51 5.15
CA THR A 106 -3.85 -3.31 4.19
C THR A 106 -4.40 -4.73 4.14
N GLY A 107 -4.67 -5.37 5.28
CA GLY A 107 -5.23 -6.71 5.36
C GLY A 107 -6.61 -6.82 4.70
N ILE A 108 -7.50 -5.85 4.96
CA ILE A 108 -8.80 -5.75 4.28
C ILE A 108 -8.59 -5.65 2.78
N SER A 109 -7.77 -4.70 2.31
CA SER A 109 -7.54 -4.51 0.87
C SER A 109 -7.02 -5.79 0.21
N VAL A 110 -5.93 -6.37 0.75
CA VAL A 110 -5.29 -7.58 0.20
C VAL A 110 -6.22 -8.80 0.21
N SER A 111 -7.08 -8.94 1.21
CA SER A 111 -8.02 -10.06 1.29
C SER A 111 -9.01 -10.11 0.12
N PHE A 112 -9.36 -8.96 -0.46
CA PHE A 112 -10.33 -8.85 -1.54
C PHE A 112 -9.70 -8.70 -2.92
N CYS A 113 -8.64 -7.89 -3.05
CA CYS A 113 -8.03 -7.61 -4.35
C CYS A 113 -6.71 -8.35 -4.60
N GLY A 114 -6.25 -9.18 -3.66
CA GLY A 114 -4.94 -9.81 -3.74
C GLY A 114 -3.80 -8.83 -3.48
N ILE A 115 -2.58 -9.20 -3.87
CA ILE A 115 -1.38 -8.40 -3.56
C ILE A 115 -1.18 -7.35 -4.65
N ILE A 116 -1.49 -6.09 -4.33
CA ILE A 116 -1.24 -4.94 -5.21
C ILE A 116 -0.11 -4.09 -4.62
N GLY A 117 1.00 -4.02 -5.34
CA GLY A 117 2.21 -3.29 -4.93
C GLY A 117 2.23 -1.84 -5.39
N PHE A 118 3.18 -1.08 -4.82
CA PHE A 118 3.60 0.26 -5.26
C PHE A 118 2.61 1.42 -5.19
N VAL A 119 1.29 1.20 -5.22
CA VAL A 119 0.29 2.29 -5.13
C VAL A 119 0.54 3.18 -3.91
N GLY A 120 0.71 2.56 -2.74
CA GLY A 120 0.98 3.25 -1.47
C GLY A 120 2.38 3.88 -1.36
N LEU A 121 3.26 3.67 -2.34
CA LEU A 121 4.59 4.28 -2.40
C LEU A 121 4.64 5.41 -3.43
N ILE A 122 4.16 5.15 -4.66
CA ILE A 122 4.19 6.10 -5.77
C ILE A 122 3.32 7.33 -5.47
N VAL A 123 2.05 7.09 -5.12
CA VAL A 123 1.04 8.15 -5.01
C VAL A 123 1.39 9.19 -3.94
N PRO A 124 1.63 8.82 -2.66
CA PRO A 124 2.00 9.81 -1.66
C PRO A 124 3.36 10.44 -1.94
N HIS A 125 4.29 9.75 -2.62
CA HIS A 125 5.57 10.34 -2.98
C HIS A 125 5.44 11.45 -4.05
N ILE A 126 4.67 11.21 -5.11
CA ILE A 126 4.39 12.22 -6.13
C ILE A 126 3.65 13.40 -5.49
N LEU A 127 2.61 13.13 -4.70
CA LEU A 127 1.82 14.18 -4.07
C LEU A 127 2.64 15.02 -3.09
N ARG A 128 3.56 14.43 -2.32
CA ARG A 128 4.45 15.20 -1.44
C ARG A 128 5.24 16.30 -2.18
N ASN A 129 5.60 16.05 -3.44
CA ASN A 129 6.32 17.02 -4.26
C ASN A 129 5.38 18.07 -4.89
N VAL A 130 4.11 17.75 -5.12
CA VAL A 130 3.13 18.63 -5.79
C VAL A 130 2.34 19.50 -4.81
N ILE A 131 1.85 18.92 -3.72
CA ILE A 131 0.96 19.58 -2.75
C ILE A 131 1.63 19.83 -1.38
N GLY A 132 2.83 19.30 -1.15
CA GLY A 132 3.60 19.49 0.08
C GLY A 132 3.42 18.37 1.11
N VAL A 133 3.94 18.62 2.32
CA VAL A 133 4.12 17.60 3.37
C VAL A 133 3.06 17.60 4.48
N ASP A 134 2.09 18.53 4.46
CA ASP A 134 1.01 18.54 5.46
C ASP A 134 0.09 17.32 5.28
N HIS A 135 0.09 16.44 6.28
CA HIS A 135 -0.67 15.19 6.28
C HIS A 135 -2.18 15.39 6.16
N ARG A 136 -2.75 16.54 6.56
CA ARG A 136 -4.19 16.80 6.40
C ARG A 136 -4.61 16.78 4.94
N ILE A 137 -3.84 17.46 4.09
CA ILE A 137 -4.10 17.56 2.65
C ILE A 137 -3.55 16.31 1.95
N LEU A 138 -2.35 15.86 2.36
CA LEU A 138 -1.67 14.74 1.74
C LEU A 138 -2.45 13.42 1.89
N LEU A 139 -3.03 13.15 3.08
CA LEU A 139 -3.75 11.91 3.33
C LEU A 139 -5.05 11.82 2.50
N MET A 140 -5.83 12.91 2.46
CA MET A 140 -7.04 12.99 1.64
C MET A 140 -6.71 12.90 0.14
N SER A 141 -5.71 13.65 -0.30
CA SER A 141 -5.30 13.66 -1.71
C SER A 141 -4.73 12.31 -2.14
N SER A 142 -3.97 11.64 -1.27
CA SER A 142 -3.42 10.31 -1.54
C SER A 142 -4.51 9.25 -1.65
N PHE A 143 -5.55 9.35 -0.83
CA PHE A 143 -6.71 8.45 -0.92
C PHE A 143 -7.41 8.55 -2.29
N LEU A 144 -7.76 9.78 -2.70
CA LEU A 144 -8.47 10.00 -3.97
C LEU A 144 -7.58 9.72 -5.18
N THR A 145 -6.35 10.21 -5.17
CA THR A 145 -5.40 10.00 -6.28
C THR A 145 -4.98 8.53 -6.37
N GLY A 146 -4.89 7.82 -5.25
CA GLY A 146 -4.61 6.39 -5.22
C GLY A 146 -5.73 5.57 -5.83
N ALA A 147 -6.99 5.89 -5.50
CA ALA A 147 -8.15 5.27 -6.13
C ALA A 147 -8.16 5.53 -7.66
N LEU A 148 -7.94 6.78 -8.08
CA LEU A 148 -7.88 7.14 -9.49
C LEU A 148 -6.73 6.40 -10.22
N PHE A 149 -5.54 6.39 -9.64
CA PHE A 149 -4.37 5.69 -10.19
C PHE A 149 -4.65 4.20 -10.38
N LEU A 150 -5.31 3.57 -9.40
CA LEU A 150 -5.61 2.14 -9.47
C LEU A 150 -6.67 1.85 -10.56
N VAL A 151 -7.70 2.69 -10.70
CA VAL A 151 -8.69 2.58 -11.80
C VAL A 151 -8.03 2.70 -13.16
N ILE A 152 -7.08 3.62 -13.32
CA ILE A 152 -6.31 3.76 -14.57
C ILE A 152 -5.49 2.50 -14.83
N CYS A 153 -4.79 1.97 -13.82
CA CYS A 153 -4.00 0.75 -13.96
C CYS A 153 -4.86 -0.46 -14.33
N ASP A 154 -6.05 -0.62 -13.72
CA ASP A 154 -6.99 -1.71 -14.03
C ASP A 154 -7.56 -1.58 -15.45
N THR A 155 -7.90 -0.35 -15.86
CA THR A 155 -8.36 -0.09 -17.24
C THR A 155 -7.27 -0.46 -18.25
N LEU A 156 -6.01 -0.13 -17.97
CA LEU A 156 -4.87 -0.52 -18.80
C LEU A 156 -4.65 -2.04 -18.79
N SER A 157 -4.77 -2.70 -17.63
CA SER A 157 -4.55 -4.15 -17.54
C SER A 157 -5.57 -4.95 -18.34
N ARG A 158 -6.81 -4.47 -18.45
CA ARG A 158 -7.88 -5.08 -19.26
C ARG A 158 -7.80 -4.78 -20.76
N THR A 159 -7.11 -3.72 -21.16
CA THR A 159 -7.14 -3.25 -22.56
C THR A 159 -5.89 -3.62 -23.36
N ILE A 160 -4.71 -3.74 -22.74
CA ILE A 160 -3.44 -3.93 -23.47
C ILE A 160 -3.38 -5.27 -24.23
N ILE A 161 -3.91 -6.37 -23.67
CA ILE A 161 -3.85 -7.73 -24.28
C ILE A 161 -5.26 -8.33 -24.40
N SER A 162 -6.28 -7.53 -24.70
CA SER A 162 -7.64 -8.04 -24.91
C SER A 162 -7.68 -9.15 -25.99
N PRO A 163 -8.34 -10.31 -25.77
CA PRO A 163 -9.33 -10.61 -24.72
C PRO A 163 -8.75 -11.22 -23.42
N LEU A 164 -7.43 -11.31 -23.27
CA LEU A 164 -6.78 -11.80 -22.05
C LEU A 164 -6.69 -10.66 -21.02
N GLU A 165 -7.37 -10.80 -19.90
CA GLU A 165 -7.29 -9.82 -18.80
C GLU A 165 -6.03 -10.04 -17.96
N LEU A 166 -5.16 -9.02 -17.90
CA LEU A 166 -3.97 -9.08 -17.04
C LEU A 166 -4.31 -8.67 -15.60
N PRO A 167 -3.65 -9.28 -14.59
CA PRO A 167 -3.74 -8.83 -13.20
C PRO A 167 -3.23 -7.40 -13.06
N VAL A 168 -4.01 -6.54 -12.39
CA VAL A 168 -3.65 -5.11 -12.19
C VAL A 168 -2.35 -4.96 -11.40
N GLY A 169 -2.04 -5.89 -10.51
CA GLY A 169 -0.80 -5.86 -9.73
C GLY A 169 0.46 -5.92 -10.60
N VAL A 170 0.42 -6.62 -11.74
CA VAL A 170 1.52 -6.65 -12.71
C VAL A 170 1.77 -5.27 -13.30
N ILE A 171 0.71 -4.58 -13.73
CA ILE A 171 0.81 -3.23 -14.29
C ILE A 171 1.33 -2.24 -13.25
N THR A 172 0.78 -2.25 -12.03
CA THR A 172 1.26 -1.39 -10.94
C THR A 172 2.72 -1.66 -10.57
N GLY A 173 3.15 -2.93 -10.62
CA GLY A 173 4.53 -3.35 -10.35
C GLY A 173 5.51 -2.83 -11.39
N ILE A 174 5.18 -2.94 -12.67
CA ILE A 174 6.00 -2.42 -13.77
C ILE A 174 6.12 -0.90 -13.67
N ILE A 175 4.98 -0.19 -13.54
CA ILE A 175 4.96 1.28 -13.43
C ILE A 175 5.77 1.73 -12.20
N GLY A 176 5.58 1.09 -11.05
CA GLY A 176 6.31 1.41 -9.82
C GLY A 176 7.80 1.14 -9.91
N GLY A 177 8.20 0.00 -10.47
CA GLY A 177 9.60 -0.32 -10.69
C GLY A 177 10.29 0.71 -11.58
N VAL A 178 9.71 1.04 -12.74
CA VAL A 178 10.24 2.06 -13.65
C VAL A 178 10.31 3.43 -12.97
N PHE A 179 9.26 3.80 -12.22
CA PHE A 179 9.22 5.05 -11.48
C PHE A 179 10.38 5.17 -10.47
N PHE A 180 10.56 4.18 -9.60
CA PHE A 180 11.60 4.21 -8.57
C PHE A 180 13.02 4.11 -9.14
N ILE A 181 13.23 3.32 -10.20
CA ILE A 181 14.52 3.27 -10.90
C ILE A 181 14.86 4.64 -11.49
N SER A 182 13.90 5.29 -12.15
CA SER A 182 14.12 6.62 -12.73
C SER A 182 14.42 7.69 -11.68
N LEU A 183 13.78 7.58 -10.50
CA LEU A 183 14.00 8.49 -9.38
C LEU A 183 15.39 8.28 -8.76
N ALA A 184 15.81 7.03 -8.58
CA ALA A 184 17.14 6.71 -8.07
C ALA A 184 18.23 7.25 -9.01
N ALA A 185 18.12 6.97 -10.31
CA ALA A 185 19.05 7.49 -11.31
C ALA A 185 19.16 9.02 -11.30
N ARG A 186 18.05 9.74 -11.09
CA ARG A 186 18.07 11.21 -10.97
C ARG A 186 18.77 11.71 -9.71
N LYS A 187 18.60 11.04 -8.57
CA LYS A 187 19.26 11.46 -7.31
C LYS A 187 20.77 11.25 -7.37
N ASP A 188 21.22 10.17 -8.02
CA ASP A 188 22.64 9.91 -8.21
C ASP A 188 23.26 10.90 -9.21
N LEU A 189 22.49 11.37 -10.21
CA LEU A 189 22.92 12.40 -11.17
C LEU A 189 22.90 13.84 -10.60
N VAL A 190 22.13 14.10 -9.55
CA VAL A 190 22.01 15.41 -8.87
C VAL A 190 22.88 15.47 -7.60
N GLY A 191 23.63 14.41 -7.31
CA GLY A 191 24.66 14.39 -6.26
C GLY A 191 25.89 15.22 -6.63
N TYR A 192 25.74 16.54 -6.57
CA TYR A 192 26.80 17.50 -6.20
C TYR A 192 26.46 18.09 -4.83
#